data_AF-X1QBX7-F1
#
_entry.id   AF-X1QBX7-F1
#
_cell.length_a   1.000
_cell.length_b   1.000
_cell.length_c   1.000
_cell.angle_alpha   90.00
_cell.angle_beta   90.00
_cell.angle_gamma   90.00
#
_symmetry.space_group_name_H-M   'P 1'
#
loop_
_entity.id
_entity.type
_entity.pdbx_description
1 polymer ?
#
loop_
_entity_poly.entity_id
_entity_poly.type
_entity_poly.pdbx_seq_one_letter_code
_entity_poly.pdbx_strand_id
1 'polypeptide(L)'
;MKFLEDLRDKHKGEEIWVSGSGASVDDFPDDFFKDKICIAVNWVFFVFLDTGDGIKKFAPPRVLYSVHSHRGAADWIAKHSPDFLKNCFFISHPLVPYRRGYTCWQDFNDDPYWIRNSADPRYIRGSGADFEKMAKCIMEKRNDCEYFSRGTSLHWAIEVAIVL
;
A
#
# COMPACT_ATOMS: atom_id res chain seq x y z
N MET A 1 -8.12 -12.92 9.44
CA MET A 1 -7.24 -11.73 9.33
C MET A 1 -5.77 -12.14 9.36
N LYS A 2 -5.02 -11.83 8.30
CA LYS A 2 -3.58 -12.09 8.14
C LYS A 2 -2.79 -10.79 8.32
N PHE A 3 -1.58 -10.83 8.83
CA PHE A 3 -0.79 -9.62 9.04
C PHE A 3 0.49 -9.62 8.20
N LEU A 4 1.03 -8.43 7.91
CA LEU A 4 2.27 -8.26 7.14
C LEU A 4 3.41 -9.15 7.68
N GLU A 5 3.51 -9.28 9.01
CA GLU A 5 4.55 -10.08 9.66
C GLU A 5 4.48 -11.57 9.33
N ASP A 6 3.33 -12.08 8.87
CA ASP A 6 3.17 -13.48 8.43
C ASP A 6 3.96 -13.77 7.14
N LEU A 7 4.40 -12.73 6.43
CA LEU A 7 5.18 -12.83 5.19
C LEU A 7 6.68 -12.55 5.38
N ARG A 8 7.15 -12.50 6.63
CA ARG A 8 8.53 -12.14 6.93
C ARG A 8 9.54 -13.04 6.21
N ASP A 9 10.57 -12.42 5.62
CA ASP A 9 11.69 -13.09 4.94
C ASP A 9 11.26 -13.95 3.71
N LYS A 10 10.02 -13.81 3.20
CA LYS A 10 9.53 -14.54 2.03
C LYS A 10 10.37 -14.30 0.77
N HIS A 11 10.97 -13.11 0.66
CA HIS A 11 11.80 -12.65 -0.44
C HIS A 11 13.20 -12.25 0.01
N LYS A 12 13.69 -12.83 1.11
CA LYS A 12 14.98 -12.49 1.70
C LYS A 12 16.13 -12.57 0.69
N GLY A 13 16.82 -11.44 0.51
CA GLY A 13 17.97 -11.33 -0.40
C GLY A 13 17.59 -11.11 -1.86
N GLU A 14 16.30 -11.03 -2.19
CA GLU A 14 15.82 -10.66 -3.52
C GLU A 14 15.65 -9.13 -3.65
N GLU A 15 15.75 -8.62 -4.87
CA GLU A 15 15.47 -7.21 -5.17
C GLU A 15 13.96 -6.97 -5.27
N ILE A 16 13.45 -6.02 -4.48
CA ILE A 16 12.05 -5.61 -4.47
C ILE A 16 11.91 -4.22 -5.05
N TRP A 17 11.04 -4.07 -6.04
CA TRP A 17 10.72 -2.80 -6.67
C TRP A 17 9.47 -2.19 -6.05
N VAL A 18 9.51 -0.91 -5.71
CA VAL A 18 8.34 -0.16 -5.27
C VAL A 18 7.95 0.80 -6.37
N SER A 19 6.74 0.66 -6.91
CA SER A 19 6.25 1.46 -8.01
C SER A 19 5.13 2.40 -7.54
N GLY A 20 5.23 3.67 -7.94
CA GLY A 20 4.16 4.67 -7.78
C GLY A 20 3.57 5.06 -9.13
N SER A 21 2.47 5.82 -9.12
CA SER A 21 1.76 6.25 -10.33
C SER A 21 2.36 7.51 -10.97
N GLY A 22 3.67 7.72 -10.85
CA GLY A 22 4.34 8.86 -11.50
C GLY A 22 4.40 8.64 -13.01
N ALA A 23 4.35 9.71 -13.81
CA ALA A 23 4.42 9.62 -15.27
C ALA A 23 5.69 8.91 -15.77
N SER A 24 6.77 8.96 -14.99
CA SER A 24 8.02 8.24 -15.29
C SER A 24 7.87 6.71 -15.30
N VAL A 25 6.74 6.16 -14.83
CA VAL A 25 6.43 4.74 -15.03
C VAL A 25 6.36 4.42 -16.53
N ASP A 26 6.00 5.39 -17.36
CA ASP A 26 5.86 5.21 -18.80
C ASP A 26 7.19 5.12 -19.55
N ASP A 27 8.31 5.45 -18.90
CA ASP A 27 9.65 5.44 -19.47
C ASP A 27 10.30 4.04 -19.45
N PHE A 28 9.73 3.09 -18.70
CA PHE A 28 10.23 1.72 -18.66
C PHE A 28 9.79 0.92 -19.89
N PRO A 29 10.63 0.00 -20.41
CA PRO A 29 10.20 -1.01 -21.39
C PRO A 29 9.04 -1.86 -20.87
N ASP A 30 8.14 -2.29 -21.78
CA ASP A 30 6.94 -3.07 -21.44
C ASP A 30 7.24 -4.37 -20.68
N ASP A 31 8.42 -4.95 -20.84
CA ASP A 31 8.87 -6.18 -20.18
C ASP A 31 9.74 -5.96 -18.94
N PHE A 32 10.03 -4.71 -18.57
CA PHE A 32 10.94 -4.36 -17.48
C PHE A 32 10.61 -5.06 -16.16
N PHE A 33 9.32 -5.17 -15.81
CA PHE A 33 8.87 -5.73 -14.55
C PHE A 33 8.77 -7.27 -14.54
N LYS A 34 8.86 -7.94 -15.69
CA LYS A 34 8.47 -9.34 -15.88
C LYS A 34 9.10 -10.32 -14.87
N ASP A 35 10.38 -10.18 -14.56
CA ASP A 35 11.09 -11.11 -13.67
C ASP A 35 11.26 -10.57 -12.24
N LYS A 36 10.64 -9.43 -11.92
CA LYS A 36 10.82 -8.68 -10.67
C LYS A 36 9.77 -9.04 -9.62
N ILE A 37 10.09 -8.74 -8.36
CA ILE A 37 9.10 -8.59 -7.29
C ILE A 37 8.72 -7.12 -7.25
N CYS A 38 7.45 -6.81 -7.38
CA CYS A 38 6.96 -5.43 -7.43
C CYS A 38 5.90 -5.20 -6.36
N ILE A 39 6.01 -4.08 -5.66
CA ILE A 39 4.99 -3.52 -4.77
C ILE A 39 4.39 -2.32 -5.48
N ALA A 40 3.15 -2.47 -5.93
CA ALA A 40 2.35 -1.40 -6.52
C ALA A 40 1.72 -0.52 -5.44
N VAL A 41 1.93 0.78 -5.49
CA VAL A 41 1.31 1.74 -4.57
C VAL A 41 -0.01 2.27 -5.14
N ASN A 42 -1.08 2.15 -4.36
CA ASN A 42 -2.42 2.66 -4.63
C ASN A 42 -3.04 2.20 -5.94
N TRP A 43 -3.01 3.03 -7.00
CA TRP A 43 -3.68 2.79 -8.28
C TRP A 43 -2.72 2.27 -9.35
N VAL A 44 -1.40 2.23 -9.09
CA VAL A 44 -0.45 1.81 -10.13
C VAL A 44 -0.63 0.34 -10.52
N PHE A 45 -1.24 -0.50 -9.68
CA PHE A 45 -1.46 -1.92 -10.01
C PHE A 45 -2.23 -2.12 -11.34
N PHE A 46 -3.04 -1.14 -11.76
CA PHE A 46 -3.76 -1.18 -13.03
C PHE A 46 -2.83 -1.35 -14.23
N VAL A 47 -1.59 -0.87 -14.18
CA VAL A 47 -0.65 -1.01 -15.32
C VAL A 47 -0.20 -2.46 -15.54
N PHE A 48 -0.43 -3.34 -14.57
CA PHE A 48 -0.05 -4.76 -14.58
C PHE A 48 -1.23 -5.72 -14.77
N LEU A 49 -2.47 -5.26 -14.58
CA LEU A 49 -3.65 -6.10 -14.68
C LEU A 49 -4.21 -6.12 -16.09
N ASP A 50 -4.62 -7.29 -16.56
CA ASP A 50 -5.49 -7.39 -17.72
C ASP A 50 -6.94 -7.25 -17.24
N THR A 51 -7.54 -6.08 -17.44
CA THR A 51 -8.91 -5.80 -17.00
C THR A 51 -9.96 -6.27 -18.01
N GLY A 52 -9.57 -6.91 -19.12
CA GLY A 52 -10.46 -7.25 -20.24
C GLY A 52 -10.79 -6.05 -21.14
N ASP A 53 -10.55 -4.82 -20.67
CA ASP A 53 -10.75 -3.57 -21.41
C ASP A 53 -9.44 -3.04 -22.05
N GLY A 54 -8.36 -3.84 -22.03
CA GLY A 54 -7.09 -3.50 -22.66
C GLY A 54 -6.16 -2.58 -21.86
N ILE A 55 -6.40 -2.36 -20.56
CA ILE A 55 -5.53 -1.55 -19.68
C ILE A 55 -4.33 -2.38 -19.20
N LYS A 56 -3.57 -2.99 -20.11
CA LYS A 56 -2.33 -3.69 -19.77
C LYS A 56 -1.16 -3.05 -20.49
N LYS A 57 -0.37 -2.27 -19.75
CA LYS A 57 0.84 -1.65 -20.30
C LYS A 57 2.05 -2.56 -20.15
N PHE A 58 2.21 -3.20 -19.00
CA PHE A 58 3.38 -4.03 -18.71
C PHE A 58 3.06 -5.52 -18.71
N ALA A 59 4.06 -6.32 -19.06
CA ALA A 59 4.08 -7.72 -18.66
C ALA A 59 3.99 -7.79 -17.12
N PRO A 60 3.12 -8.64 -16.54
CA PRO A 60 2.97 -8.71 -15.10
C PRO A 60 4.30 -9.18 -14.48
N PRO A 61 4.69 -8.63 -13.33
CA PRO A 61 5.88 -9.08 -12.64
C PRO A 61 5.72 -10.51 -12.13
N ARG A 62 6.86 -11.19 -11.89
CA ARG A 62 6.90 -12.53 -11.30
C ARG A 62 6.11 -12.59 -10.00
N VAL A 63 6.20 -11.54 -9.18
CA VAL A 63 5.37 -11.36 -7.99
C VAL A 63 4.86 -9.92 -7.94
N LEU A 64 3.55 -9.74 -7.82
CA LEU A 64 2.92 -8.44 -7.64
C LEU A 64 2.24 -8.39 -6.28
N TYR A 65 2.70 -7.48 -5.43
CA TYR A 65 2.01 -7.02 -4.24
C TYR A 65 1.39 -5.66 -4.50
N SER A 66 0.36 -5.31 -3.73
CA SER A 66 -0.25 -3.98 -3.84
C SER A 66 -0.55 -3.39 -2.47
N VAL A 67 -0.20 -2.12 -2.26
CA VAL A 67 -0.40 -1.40 -1.00
C VAL A 67 -1.47 -0.34 -1.19
N HIS A 68 -2.55 -0.43 -0.43
CA HIS A 68 -3.72 0.43 -0.60
C HIS A 68 -4.08 1.18 0.68
N SER A 69 -4.25 2.51 0.52
CA SER A 69 -4.91 3.37 1.52
C SER A 69 -6.35 3.73 1.13
N HIS A 70 -6.79 3.40 -0.09
CA HIS A 70 -8.11 3.78 -0.62
C HIS A 70 -9.05 2.60 -0.75
N ARG A 71 -10.26 2.72 -0.18
CA ARG A 71 -11.34 1.72 -0.29
C ARG A 71 -11.72 1.39 -1.73
N GLY A 72 -11.84 2.41 -2.59
CA GLY A 72 -12.31 2.22 -3.96
C GLY A 72 -11.44 1.28 -4.80
N ALA A 73 -10.12 1.28 -4.60
CA ALA A 73 -9.21 0.39 -5.32
C ALA A 73 -9.45 -1.08 -4.93
N ALA A 74 -9.63 -1.33 -3.63
CA ALA A 74 -9.88 -2.66 -3.10
C ALA A 74 -11.25 -3.21 -3.50
N ASP A 75 -12.30 -2.39 -3.41
CA ASP A 75 -13.66 -2.75 -3.83
C ASP A 75 -13.64 -3.14 -5.33
N TRP A 76 -12.88 -2.40 -6.15
CA TRP A 76 -12.71 -2.72 -7.55
C TRP A 76 -11.97 -4.05 -7.75
N ILE A 77 -10.85 -4.27 -7.05
CA ILE A 77 -10.06 -5.53 -7.13
C ILE A 77 -10.93 -6.71 -6.73
N ALA A 78 -11.65 -6.64 -5.61
CA ALA A 78 -12.49 -7.74 -5.17
C ALA A 78 -13.59 -8.09 -6.19
N LYS A 79 -14.12 -7.08 -6.90
CA LYS A 79 -15.14 -7.28 -7.92
C LYS A 79 -14.60 -7.85 -9.23
N HIS A 80 -13.41 -7.43 -9.67
CA HIS A 80 -12.92 -7.72 -11.03
C HIS A 80 -11.69 -8.63 -11.06
N SER A 81 -10.96 -8.77 -9.96
CA SER A 81 -9.75 -9.59 -9.84
C SER A 81 -9.57 -10.12 -8.40
N PRO A 82 -10.50 -10.94 -7.88
CA PRO A 82 -10.51 -11.36 -6.47
C PRO A 82 -9.25 -12.14 -6.06
N ASP A 83 -8.62 -12.90 -6.96
CA ASP A 83 -7.35 -13.58 -6.65
C ASP A 83 -6.19 -12.61 -6.39
N PHE A 84 -6.23 -11.42 -7.00
CA PHE A 84 -5.24 -10.37 -6.75
C PHE A 84 -5.33 -9.80 -5.33
N LEU A 85 -6.51 -9.87 -4.70
CA LEU A 85 -6.74 -9.41 -3.33
C LEU A 85 -5.84 -10.10 -2.30
N LYS A 86 -5.43 -11.36 -2.57
CA LYS A 86 -4.54 -12.15 -1.70
C LYS A 86 -3.13 -11.57 -1.56
N ASN A 87 -2.71 -10.75 -2.52
CA ASN A 87 -1.40 -10.06 -2.50
C ASN A 87 -1.53 -8.58 -2.15
N CYS A 88 -2.70 -8.15 -1.64
CA CYS A 88 -2.94 -6.78 -1.23
C CYS A 88 -2.66 -6.58 0.26
N PHE A 89 -1.98 -5.47 0.56
CA PHE A 89 -1.75 -4.93 1.89
C PHE A 89 -2.66 -3.73 2.11
N PHE A 90 -3.51 -3.82 3.12
CA PHE A 90 -4.40 -2.72 3.48
C PHE A 90 -3.85 -1.95 4.67
N ILE A 91 -3.74 -0.64 4.47
CA ILE A 91 -3.41 0.31 5.51
C ILE A 91 -4.69 0.57 6.29
N SER A 92 -4.86 -0.09 7.44
CA SER A 92 -5.93 0.29 8.36
C SER A 92 -5.57 1.61 9.03
N HIS A 93 -6.44 2.62 8.93
CA HIS A 93 -6.35 3.73 9.86
C HIS A 93 -6.61 3.18 11.27
N PRO A 94 -5.82 3.54 12.30
CA PRO A 94 -6.32 3.53 13.65
C PRO A 94 -7.34 4.66 13.69
N LEU A 95 -8.57 4.35 13.26
CA LEU A 95 -9.71 5.11 13.72
C LEU A 95 -9.65 4.96 15.23
N VAL A 96 -9.37 6.08 15.89
CA VAL A 96 -9.79 6.44 17.26
C VAL A 96 -10.87 5.47 17.74
N PRO A 97 -10.87 5.00 19.01
CA PRO A 97 -11.94 4.18 19.55
C PRO A 97 -13.28 4.95 19.52
N TYR A 98 -13.92 4.97 18.37
CA TYR A 98 -15.11 5.73 18.04
C TYR A 98 -16.12 4.72 17.55
N ARG A 99 -16.70 3.97 18.51
CA ARG A 99 -18.05 3.38 18.53
C ARG A 99 -18.64 2.67 17.30
N ARG A 100 -17.94 2.48 16.19
CA ARG A 100 -18.34 1.70 15.00
C ARG A 100 -17.06 1.14 14.38
N GLY A 101 -16.68 -0.04 14.86
CA GLY A 101 -15.42 -0.68 14.50
C GLY A 101 -15.33 -1.00 13.01
N TYR A 102 -14.12 -0.93 12.46
CA TYR A 102 -13.64 -1.64 11.24
C TYR A 102 -14.55 -1.67 10.00
N THR A 103 -15.58 -0.83 9.86
CA THR A 103 -16.65 -1.03 8.86
C THR A 103 -16.21 -0.81 7.41
N CYS A 104 -15.04 -0.24 7.15
CA CYS A 104 -14.57 -0.08 5.78
C CYS A 104 -14.09 -1.39 5.14
N TRP A 105 -13.91 -2.47 5.93
CA TRP A 105 -13.26 -3.69 5.46
C TRP A 105 -13.84 -5.00 6.02
N GLN A 106 -14.98 -4.93 6.72
CA GLN A 106 -15.65 -6.10 7.31
C GLN A 106 -16.06 -7.14 6.26
N ASP A 107 -16.20 -6.74 5.00
CA ASP A 107 -16.62 -7.62 3.90
C ASP A 107 -15.47 -8.45 3.31
N PHE A 108 -14.22 -8.23 3.75
CA PHE A 108 -13.02 -8.85 3.16
C PHE A 108 -12.18 -9.68 4.16
N ASN A 109 -12.80 -10.20 5.23
CA ASN A 109 -12.10 -10.70 6.43
C ASN A 109 -11.01 -11.78 6.22
N ASP A 110 -10.98 -12.47 5.08
CA ASP A 110 -10.13 -13.66 4.89
C ASP A 110 -9.04 -13.54 3.80
N ASP A 111 -9.13 -12.54 2.91
CA ASP A 111 -8.28 -12.50 1.73
C ASP A 111 -6.98 -11.70 1.86
N PRO A 112 -6.96 -10.47 2.41
CA PRO A 112 -5.76 -9.64 2.36
C PRO A 112 -4.92 -9.62 3.65
N TYR A 113 -3.71 -9.07 3.50
CA TYR A 113 -2.78 -8.81 4.60
C TYR A 113 -2.99 -7.41 5.17
N TRP A 114 -2.83 -7.30 6.49
CA TRP A 114 -3.00 -6.05 7.23
C TRP A 114 -1.65 -5.55 7.75
N ILE A 115 -1.38 -4.26 7.57
CA ILE A 115 -0.25 -3.62 8.24
C ILE A 115 -0.70 -3.24 9.65
N ARG A 116 -0.05 -3.79 10.68
CA ARG A 116 -0.30 -3.41 12.07
C ARG A 116 0.14 -1.97 12.27
N ASN A 117 -0.80 -1.08 12.58
CA ASN A 117 -0.41 0.26 13.01
C ASN A 117 0.25 0.14 14.39
N SER A 118 1.50 0.59 14.53
CA SER A 118 2.19 0.71 15.80
C SER A 118 1.58 1.86 16.62
N ALA A 119 0.36 1.64 17.11
CA ALA A 119 -0.26 2.30 18.26
C ALA A 119 0.20 3.75 18.55
N ASP A 120 -0.02 4.70 17.63
CA ASP A 120 -0.02 6.12 17.98
C ASP A 120 -1.35 6.78 17.60
N PRO A 121 -2.16 7.24 18.57
CA PRO A 121 -3.46 7.88 18.35
C PRO A 121 -3.38 9.23 17.60
N ARG A 122 -2.16 9.70 17.24
CA ARG A 122 -1.92 10.97 16.54
C ARG A 122 -1.95 10.85 15.01
N TYR A 123 -2.55 9.83 14.43
CA TYR A 123 -2.80 9.81 12.98
C TYR A 123 -3.76 10.95 12.63
N ILE A 124 -3.21 11.99 12.02
CA ILE A 124 -3.94 13.23 11.80
C ILE A 124 -4.83 13.05 10.57
N ARG A 125 -6.13 13.40 10.68
CA ARG A 125 -7.05 13.38 9.53
C ARG A 125 -6.46 14.24 8.41
N GLY A 126 -6.73 13.91 7.15
CA GLY A 126 -6.24 14.70 6.02
C GLY A 126 -6.95 16.05 5.87
N SER A 127 -6.97 16.90 6.90
CA SER A 127 -7.36 18.31 6.76
C SER A 127 -6.12 19.19 6.58
N GLY A 128 -6.27 20.37 5.97
CA GLY A 128 -5.15 21.31 5.81
C GLY A 128 -4.50 21.70 7.16
N ALA A 129 -5.32 21.90 8.20
CA ALA A 129 -4.87 22.20 9.55
C ALA A 129 -4.05 21.06 10.19
N ASP A 130 -4.39 19.83 9.84
CA ASP A 130 -3.72 18.64 10.32
C ASP A 130 -2.34 18.45 9.65
N PHE A 131 -2.25 18.74 8.34
CA PHE A 131 -0.98 18.81 7.63
C PHE A 131 -0.07 19.90 8.21
N GLU A 132 -0.59 21.10 8.48
CA GLU A 132 0.18 22.19 9.09
C GLU A 132 0.72 21.80 10.47
N LYS A 133 -0.09 21.13 11.29
CA LYS A 133 0.35 20.63 12.60
C LYS A 133 1.45 19.57 12.47
N MET A 134 1.32 18.65 11.51
CA MET A 134 2.36 17.65 11.21
C MET A 134 3.65 18.31 10.75
N ALA A 135 3.56 19.21 9.76
CA ALA A 135 4.70 19.93 9.22
C ALA A 135 5.42 20.72 10.32
N LYS A 136 4.67 21.40 11.19
CA LYS A 136 5.22 22.10 12.35
C LYS A 136 5.95 21.15 13.31
N CYS A 137 5.34 20.02 13.69
CA CYS A 137 6.00 19.03 14.54
C CYS A 137 7.30 18.48 13.92
N ILE A 138 7.31 18.20 12.62
CA ILE A 138 8.50 17.74 11.89
C ILE A 138 9.59 18.82 11.92
N MET A 139 9.24 20.06 11.57
CA MET A 139 10.18 21.18 11.50
C MET A 139 10.75 21.54 12.89
N GLU A 140 9.96 21.43 13.95
CA GLU A 140 10.36 21.71 15.32
C GLU A 140 11.20 20.59 15.94
N LYS A 141 10.90 19.33 15.64
CA LYS A 141 11.62 18.19 16.20
C LYS A 141 12.91 17.81 15.48
N ARG A 142 13.16 18.37 14.29
CA ARG A 142 14.37 18.29 13.41
C ARG A 142 14.99 16.92 13.10
N ASN A 143 14.79 15.89 13.93
CA ASN A 143 15.45 14.59 13.89
C ASN A 143 14.48 13.40 14.06
N ASP A 144 13.18 13.63 14.23
CA ASP A 144 12.21 12.57 14.51
C ASP A 144 11.55 12.11 13.20
N CYS A 145 12.17 11.15 12.51
CA CYS A 145 11.63 10.49 11.31
C CYS A 145 10.29 9.77 11.57
N GLU A 146 9.93 9.61 12.85
CA GLU A 146 8.68 9.01 13.33
C GLU A 146 7.42 9.65 12.70
N TYR A 147 7.45 10.94 12.35
CA TYR A 147 6.30 11.61 11.72
C TYR A 147 6.25 11.48 10.20
N PHE A 148 7.40 11.32 9.54
CA PHE A 148 7.46 11.11 8.08
C PHE A 148 6.95 9.72 7.69
N SER A 149 7.30 8.68 8.48
CA SER A 149 6.85 7.30 8.25
C SER A 149 5.33 7.13 8.31
N ARG A 150 4.59 8.12 8.81
CA ARG A 150 3.15 8.05 9.07
C ARG A 150 2.28 8.62 7.95
N GLY A 151 2.87 9.23 6.91
CA GLY A 151 2.14 10.15 6.04
C GLY A 151 1.72 9.63 4.67
N THR A 152 2.40 8.61 4.11
CA THR A 152 2.19 8.26 2.69
C THR A 152 2.17 6.75 2.45
N SER A 153 1.36 6.31 1.47
CA SER A 153 1.32 4.93 1.00
C SER A 153 2.68 4.41 0.53
N LEU A 154 3.62 5.31 0.18
CA LEU A 154 4.99 4.95 -0.18
C LEU A 154 5.81 4.48 1.03
N HIS A 155 5.68 5.12 2.20
CA HIS A 155 6.38 4.66 3.41
C HIS A 155 5.90 3.26 3.81
N TRP A 156 4.59 3.03 3.75
CA TRP A 156 4.01 1.71 3.98
C TRP A 156 4.51 0.66 2.99
N ALA A 157 4.68 1.04 1.71
CA ALA A 157 5.27 0.13 0.72
C ALA A 157 6.74 -0.20 1.01
N ILE A 158 7.51 0.74 1.56
CA ILE A 158 8.87 0.49 2.04
C ILE A 158 8.85 -0.45 3.26
N GLU A 159 7.95 -0.25 4.21
CA GLU A 159 7.80 -1.17 5.35
C GLU A 159 7.42 -2.59 4.91
N VAL A 160 6.50 -2.71 3.94
CA VAL A 160 6.18 -3.98 3.30
C VAL A 160 7.43 -4.60 2.68
N ALA A 161 8.21 -3.82 1.92
CA ALA A 161 9.45 -4.30 1.31
C ALA A 161 10.51 -4.77 2.33
N ILE A 162 10.58 -4.13 3.50
CA ILE A 162 11.52 -4.51 4.57
C ILE A 162 11.09 -5.81 5.26
N VAL A 163 9.78 -6.06 5.35
CA VAL A 163 9.28 -7.29 5.98
C VAL A 163 9.37 -8.47 5.03
N LEU A 164 8.96 -8.31 3.77
CA LEU A 164 9.02 -9.34 2.73
C LEU A 164 10.44 -9.89 2.56
#